data_AF-A0A2N5FUP9-F1
#
_entry.id   AF-A0A2N5FUP9-F1
#
_cell.length_a   1.000
_cell.length_b   1.000
_cell.length_c   1.000
_cell.angle_alpha   90.00
_cell.angle_beta   90.00
_cell.angle_gamma   90.00
#
_symmetry.space_group_name_H-M   'P 1'
#
loop_
_entity.id
_entity.type
_entity.pdbx_description
1 polymer ?
#
loop_
_entity_poly.entity_id
_entity_poly.type
_entity_poly.pdbx_seq_one_letter_code
_entity_poly.pdbx_strand_id
1 'polypeptide(L)' 'MKPTISDEKRQLLLDLLENIEEQIGCLSCNIEENQNINDAEWRTYEEEIKKLNLVLGELKSEIYFS' A
#
# COMPACT_ATOMS: atom_id res chain seq x y z
N MET A 1 -1.59 -24.48 -17.68
CA MET A 1 -1.18 -23.10 -18.00
C MET A 1 -1.61 -22.22 -16.85
N LYS A 2 -0.70 -21.44 -16.24
CA LYS A 2 -1.14 -20.38 -15.30
C LYS A 2 -1.97 -19.37 -16.12
N PRO A 3 -3.11 -18.89 -15.63
CA PRO A 3 -3.86 -17.86 -16.33
C PRO A 3 -3.00 -16.59 -16.40
N THR A 4 -2.69 -16.14 -17.62
CA THR A 4 -2.00 -14.86 -17.86
C THR A 4 -2.99 -13.73 -17.65
N ILE A 5 -2.60 -12.71 -16.89
CA ILE A 5 -3.42 -11.51 -16.69
C ILE A 5 -3.46 -10.74 -18.02
N SER A 6 -4.65 -10.28 -18.43
CA SER A 6 -4.75 -9.41 -19.62
C SER A 6 -4.18 -8.02 -19.31
N ASP A 7 -3.61 -7.35 -20.31
CA ASP A 7 -2.98 -6.04 -20.11
C ASP A 7 -3.95 -5.00 -19.51
N GLU A 8 -5.23 -5.01 -19.92
CA GLU A 8 -6.28 -4.15 -19.33
C GLU A 8 -6.48 -4.42 -17.82
N LYS A 9 -6.48 -5.69 -17.42
CA LYS A 9 -6.61 -6.07 -16.01
C LYS A 9 -5.35 -5.74 -15.24
N ARG A 10 -4.17 -5.89 -15.86
CA ARG A 10 -2.89 -5.51 -15.27
C ARG A 10 -2.88 -4.01 -14.95
N GLN A 11 -3.26 -3.18 -15.92
CA GLN A 11 -3.33 -1.73 -15.72
C GLN A 11 -4.33 -1.36 -14.62
N LEU A 12 -5.55 -1.92 -14.65
CA LEU A 12 -6.55 -1.67 -13.61
C LEU A 12 -6.03 -2.03 -12.20
N LEU A 13 -5.35 -3.16 -12.05
CA LEU A 13 -4.78 -3.57 -10.77
C LEU A 13 -3.67 -2.63 -10.30
N LEU A 14 -2.81 -2.16 -11.21
CA LEU A 14 -1.76 -1.20 -10.89
C LEU A 14 -2.36 0.14 -10.45
N ASP A 15 -3.37 0.66 -11.15
CA ASP A 15 -4.06 1.90 -10.80
C ASP A 15 -4.72 1.81 -9.41
N LEU A 16 -5.35 0.66 -9.11
CA LEU A 16 -5.94 0.41 -7.79
C LEU A 16 -4.87 0.36 -6.69
N LEU A 17 -3.71 -0.23 -6.95
CA LEU A 17 -2.61 -0.28 -5.98
C LEU A 17 -2.01 1.10 -5.74
N GLU A 18 -1.87 1.92 -6.78
CA GLU A 18 -1.41 3.31 -6.65
C GLU A 18 -2.37 4.14 -5.80
N ASN A 19 -3.69 3.98 -5.99
CA ASN A 19 -4.69 4.64 -5.16
C ASN A 19 -4.59 4.20 -3.68
N ILE A 20 -4.35 2.91 -3.41
CA ILE A 20 -4.16 2.42 -2.04
C ILE A 20 -2.90 3.05 -1.41
N GLU A 21 -1.80 3.16 -2.16
CA GLU A 21 -0.57 3.82 -1.68
C GLU A 21 -0.81 5.30 -1.35
N GLU A 22 -1.56 6.03 -2.19
CA GLU A 22 -1.95 7.41 -1.89
C GLU A 22 -2.77 7.52 -0.60
N GLN A 23 -3.74 6.62 -0.39
CA GLN A 23 -4.54 6.60 0.84
C GLN A 23 -3.70 6.30 2.08
N ILE A 24 -2.74 5.39 1.98
CA ILE A 24 -1.78 5.10 3.06
C ILE A 24 -0.91 6.32 3.34
N GLY A 25 -0.44 7.02 2.30
CA GLY A 25 0.30 8.27 2.45
C GLY A 25 -0.51 9.34 3.19
N CYS A 26 -1.78 9.53 2.81
CA CYS A 26 -2.70 10.43 3.50
C CYS A 26 -2.89 10.05 4.97
N LEU A 27 -3.05 8.75 5.26
CA LEU A 27 -3.17 8.24 6.63
C LEU A 27 -1.89 8.53 7.43
N SER A 28 -0.71 8.30 6.86
CA SER A 28 0.57 8.62 7.50
C SER A 28 0.63 10.10 7.90
N CYS A 29 0.32 11.01 6.97
CA CYS A 29 0.31 12.45 7.25
C CYS A 29 -0.71 12.83 8.33
N ASN A 30 -1.94 12.29 8.27
CA ASN A 30 -2.97 12.56 9.27
C ASN A 30 -2.58 12.07 10.66
N ILE A 31 -1.87 10.94 10.74
CA ILE A 31 -1.32 10.45 11.99
C ILE A 31 -0.24 11.44 12.44
N GLU A 32 0.72 11.84 11.59
CA GLU A 32 1.84 12.75 11.92
C GLU A 32 1.37 14.09 12.51
N GLU A 33 0.25 14.61 12.00
CA GLU A 33 -0.36 15.85 12.45
C GLU A 33 -1.20 15.71 13.73
N ASN A 34 -1.50 14.48 14.16
CA ASN A 34 -2.35 14.21 15.31
C ASN A 34 -1.59 14.31 16.64
N GLN A 35 -1.74 15.44 17.31
CA GLN A 35 -1.13 15.74 18.61
C GLN A 35 -1.65 14.88 19.78
N ASN A 36 -2.69 14.07 19.58
CA ASN A 36 -3.27 13.22 20.63
C ASN A 36 -2.76 11.78 20.62
N ILE A 37 -1.92 11.40 19.65
CA ILE A 37 -1.33 10.07 19.55
C ILE A 37 -0.06 10.05 20.40
N ASN A 38 0.08 9.05 21.27
CA ASN A 38 1.30 8.89 22.04
C ASN A 38 2.39 8.14 21.23
N ASP A 39 3.65 8.25 21.65
CA ASP A 39 4.80 7.67 20.95
C ASP A 39 4.70 6.14 20.72
N ALA A 40 4.00 5.40 21.58
CA ALA A 40 3.86 3.95 21.42
C ALA A 40 2.82 3.60 20.35
N GLU A 41 1.69 4.31 20.33
CA GLU A 41 0.70 4.23 19.26
C GLU A 41 1.30 4.68 17.93
N TRP A 42 2.09 5.76 17.94
CA TRP A 42 2.84 6.25 16.78
C TRP A 42 3.66 5.15 16.12
N ARG A 43 4.53 4.50 16.90
CA ARG A 43 5.40 3.42 16.41
C ARG A 43 4.60 2.24 15.87
N THR A 44 3.48 1.93 16.51
CA THR A 44 2.59 0.85 16.05
C THR A 44 2.03 1.18 14.66
N TYR A 45 1.53 2.40 14.45
CA TYR A 45 1.05 2.83 13.15
C TYR A 45 2.15 2.87 12.09
N GLU A 46 3.34 3.36 12.45
CA GLU A 46 4.49 3.38 11.54
C GLU A 46 4.90 1.97 11.10
N GLU A 47 4.91 1.00 12.02
CA GLU A 47 5.19 -0.40 11.70
C GLU A 47 4.14 -1.02 10.78
N GLU A 48 2.85 -0.77 11.04
CA GLU A 48 1.77 -1.28 10.19
C GLU A 48 1.80 -0.66 8.78
N ILE A 49 2.08 0.65 8.66
CA ILE A 49 2.26 1.33 7.37
C ILE A 49 3.43 0.71 6.59
N LYS A 50 4.56 0.43 7.26
CA LYS A 50 5.71 -0.25 6.63
C LYS A 50 5.35 -1.65 6.13
N LYS A 51 4.58 -2.43 6.91
CA LYS A 51 4.11 -3.76 6.49
C LYS A 51 3.18 -3.67 5.28
N LEU A 52 2.25 -2.73 5.27
CA LEU A 52 1.34 -2.51 4.14
C LEU A 52 2.12 -2.17 2.86
N ASN A 53 3.09 -1.26 2.95
CA ASN A 53 3.93 -0.89 1.80
C ASN A 53 4.72 -2.08 1.25
N LEU A 54 5.20 -2.97 2.12
CA LEU A 54 5.90 -4.19 1.70
C LEU A 54 4.96 -5.12 0.91
N VAL A 55 3.76 -5.39 1.44
CA VAL A 55 2.75 -6.25 0.79
C VAL A 55 2.30 -5.65 -0.55
N LEU A 56 2.13 -4.34 -0.64
CA LEU A 56 1.79 -3.66 -1.89
C LEU A 56 2.90 -3.78 -2.93
N GLY A 57 4.17 -3.68 -2.51
CA GLY A 57 5.32 -3.92 -3.37
C GLY A 57 5.36 -5.35 -3.93
N GLU A 58 5.10 -6.35 -3.08
CA GLU A 58 5.00 -7.75 -3.50
C GLU A 58 3.86 -7.97 -4.50
N LEU A 59 2.68 -7.39 -4.25
CA LEU A 59 1.54 -7.47 -5.17
C LEU A 59 1.84 -6.82 -6.52
N LYS A 60 2.45 -5.63 -6.55
CA LYS A 60 2.88 -4.98 -7.80
C LYS A 60 3.84 -5.88 -8.57
N SER A 61 4.82 -6.46 -7.89
CA SER A 61 5.78 -7.39 -8.50
C SER A 61 5.07 -8.57 -9.13
N GLU A 62 4.17 -9.25 -8.40
CA GLU A 62 3.40 -10.37 -8.94
C GLU A 62 2.57 -9.97 -10.18
N ILE A 63 1.99 -8.77 -10.20
CA ILE A 63 1.22 -8.25 -11.34
C ILE A 63 2.12 -7.98 -12.56
N TYR A 64 3.32 -7.46 -12.36
CA TYR A 64 4.29 -7.23 -13.43
C TYR A 64 4.83 -8.53 -14.04
N PHE A 65 4.98 -9.58 -13.23
CA PHE A 65 5.56 -10.86 -13.67
C PHE A 65 4.50 -11.94 -14.01
N SER A 66 3.20 -11.64 -13.90
CA SER A 66 2.07 -12.51 -14.26
C SER A 66 1.50 -12.28 -15.66
#